data_AF-A0A954IV04-F1
#
_entry.id   AF-A0A954IV04-F1
#
_cell.length_a   1.000
_cell.length_b   1.000
_cell.length_c   1.000
_cell.angle_alpha   90.00
_cell.angle_beta   90.00
_cell.angle_gamma   90.00
#
_symmetry.space_group_name_H-M   'P 1'
#
loop_
_entity.id
_entity.type
_entity.pdbx_description
1 polymer ?
#
loop_
_entity_poly.entity_id
_entity_poly.type
_entity_poly.pdbx_seq_one_letter_code
_entity_poly.pdbx_strand_id
1 'polypeptide(L)'
;MLLTDWLKSAVSTRCPVPRKTPKFGPSVAVVEVLEDRCLLANFMVTNLNDSGSGSLRQAIADANGNSNPSTVDTIRSNPALLNTSRTIGLTSGELQITQSVSIVGPSLDPGGIIINGNDNSRVFRVFATAQTALLQFMTLTRGDAGGGDGGGLLNQGPNTTVSDVIVSSNVATFGGGLANNIGQLQVFRSR
;
A
#
# COMPACT_ATOMS: atom_id res chain seq x y z
N MET A 1 63.94 -25.72 -61.00
CA MET A 1 63.05 -24.55 -60.96
C MET A 1 61.64 -25.08 -61.18
N LEU A 2 60.72 -24.72 -60.29
CA LEU A 2 59.47 -25.40 -59.91
C LEU A 2 58.48 -25.67 -61.06
N LEU A 3 57.86 -26.86 -61.07
CA LEU A 3 56.54 -27.15 -61.67
C LEU A 3 56.05 -28.50 -61.09
N THR A 4 55.14 -28.48 -60.10
CA THR A 4 53.70 -28.83 -60.20
C THR A 4 53.37 -30.27 -60.62
N ASP A 5 52.58 -30.90 -59.75
CA ASP A 5 51.34 -31.61 -60.07
C ASP A 5 51.31 -33.12 -60.36
N TRP A 6 50.49 -33.77 -59.52
CA TRP A 6 49.28 -34.55 -59.86
C TRP A 6 49.21 -36.07 -59.54
N LEU A 7 48.15 -36.34 -58.77
CA LEU A 7 47.28 -37.52 -58.73
C LEU A 7 47.81 -38.88 -58.26
N LYS A 8 47.12 -39.45 -57.26
CA LYS A 8 46.08 -40.48 -57.51
C LYS A 8 45.24 -40.83 -56.27
N SER A 9 43.95 -40.94 -56.54
CA SER A 9 42.88 -41.70 -55.88
C SER A 9 43.30 -42.98 -55.14
N ALA A 10 42.69 -43.27 -53.99
CA ALA A 10 41.79 -44.43 -53.84
C ALA A 10 41.22 -44.60 -52.40
N VAL A 11 39.89 -44.60 -52.34
CA VAL A 11 38.99 -45.47 -51.56
C VAL A 11 39.46 -45.97 -50.18
N SER A 12 38.91 -45.37 -49.11
CA SER A 12 38.87 -45.97 -47.77
C SER A 12 37.47 -46.51 -47.50
N THR A 13 37.38 -47.82 -47.26
CA THR A 13 36.16 -48.55 -46.90
C THR A 13 35.65 -48.09 -45.53
N ARG A 14 34.43 -47.56 -45.51
CA ARG A 14 33.73 -47.14 -44.28
C ARG A 14 33.32 -48.37 -43.46
N CYS A 15 33.79 -48.44 -42.21
CA CYS A 15 33.15 -49.29 -41.19
C CYS A 15 31.80 -48.65 -40.77
N PRO A 16 30.72 -49.43 -40.60
CA PRO A 16 29.46 -48.88 -40.10
C PRO A 16 29.61 -48.46 -38.63
N VAL A 17 29.40 -47.18 -38.34
CA VAL A 17 29.29 -46.68 -36.96
C VAL A 17 27.93 -47.11 -36.40
N PRO A 18 27.84 -47.72 -35.20
CA PRO A 18 26.55 -48.05 -34.60
C PRO A 18 25.77 -46.76 -34.29
N ARG A 19 24.54 -46.67 -34.79
CA ARG A 19 23.63 -45.55 -34.52
C ARG A 19 23.24 -45.58 -33.05
N LYS A 20 23.75 -44.66 -32.23
CA LYS A 20 23.25 -44.43 -30.87
C LYS A 20 21.81 -43.92 -30.99
N THR A 21 20.84 -44.71 -30.56
CA THR A 21 19.46 -44.25 -30.36
C THR A 21 19.47 -43.20 -29.24
N PRO A 22 18.84 -42.03 -29.43
CA PRO A 22 18.74 -41.05 -28.35
C PRO A 22 17.86 -41.65 -27.25
N LYS A 23 18.43 -41.80 -26.05
CA LYS A 23 17.63 -42.12 -24.86
C LYS A 23 16.86 -40.85 -24.50
N PHE A 24 15.56 -40.83 -24.79
CA PHE A 24 14.66 -39.80 -24.27
C PHE A 24 14.58 -39.99 -22.75
N GLY A 25 15.31 -39.16 -22.01
CA GLY A 25 15.09 -39.00 -20.57
C GLY A 25 13.77 -38.28 -20.33
N PRO A 26 13.15 -38.42 -19.14
CA PRO A 26 11.91 -37.72 -18.84
C PRO A 26 12.17 -36.21 -18.89
N SER A 27 11.50 -35.52 -19.80
CA SER A 27 11.46 -34.06 -19.82
C SER A 27 10.74 -33.61 -18.55
N VAL A 28 11.49 -33.31 -17.50
CA VAL A 28 10.94 -32.62 -16.32
C VAL A 28 10.55 -31.24 -16.81
N ALA A 29 9.24 -30.99 -16.91
CA ALA A 29 8.73 -29.65 -17.07
C ALA A 29 9.10 -28.88 -15.81
N VAL A 30 10.13 -28.03 -15.90
CA VAL A 30 10.47 -27.09 -14.84
C VAL A 30 9.41 -26.00 -14.90
N VAL A 31 8.43 -26.08 -14.00
CA VAL A 31 7.54 -24.97 -13.72
C VAL A 31 8.38 -23.99 -12.89
N GLU A 32 8.79 -22.88 -13.52
CA GLU A 32 9.35 -21.78 -12.75
C GLU A 32 8.25 -21.30 -11.78
N VAL A 33 8.54 -21.34 -10.49
CA VAL A 33 7.72 -20.67 -9.49
C VAL A 33 7.89 -19.18 -9.78
N LEU A 34 6.92 -18.62 -10.50
CA LEU A 34 6.77 -17.17 -10.61
C LEU A 34 6.76 -16.66 -9.17
N GLU A 35 7.74 -15.83 -8.85
CA GLU A 35 7.83 -15.13 -7.57
C GLU A 35 6.44 -14.59 -7.21
N ASP A 36 6.03 -14.72 -5.95
CA ASP A 36 4.79 -14.10 -5.50
C ASP A 36 4.88 -12.61 -5.86
N ARG A 37 4.04 -12.18 -6.82
CA ARG A 37 3.98 -10.77 -7.21
C ARG A 37 3.33 -10.00 -6.08
N CYS A 38 4.18 -9.58 -5.18
CA CYS A 38 3.90 -8.70 -4.06
C CYS A 38 3.69 -7.27 -4.60
N LEU A 39 2.63 -7.06 -5.39
CA LEU A 39 2.34 -5.76 -5.99
C LEU A 39 1.73 -4.84 -4.93
N LEU A 40 2.31 -3.66 -4.76
CA LEU A 40 1.70 -2.60 -3.96
C LEU A 40 0.35 -2.24 -4.60
N ALA A 41 -0.75 -2.36 -3.85
CA ALA A 41 -2.05 -1.93 -4.34
C ALA A 41 -2.18 -0.41 -4.20
N ASN A 42 -2.76 0.23 -5.22
CA ASN A 42 -3.07 1.66 -5.18
C ASN A 42 -4.58 1.85 -5.29
N PHE A 43 -5.20 2.30 -4.20
CA PHE A 43 -6.64 2.59 -4.13
C PHE A 43 -6.89 4.08 -4.34
N MET A 44 -7.90 4.39 -5.14
CA MET A 44 -8.28 5.77 -5.46
C MET A 44 -9.59 6.14 -4.78
N VAL A 45 -9.59 7.22 -4.02
CA VAL A 45 -10.79 7.84 -3.46
C VAL A 45 -11.39 8.78 -4.52
N THR A 46 -12.65 8.53 -4.88
CA THR A 46 -13.36 9.21 -5.98
C THR A 46 -14.60 9.98 -5.52
N ASN A 47 -14.95 9.95 -4.23
CA ASN A 47 -15.98 10.81 -3.67
C ASN A 47 -15.70 11.17 -2.19
N LEU A 48 -16.56 12.02 -1.64
CA LEU A 48 -16.43 12.58 -0.28
C LEU A 48 -17.41 11.96 0.73
N ASN A 49 -18.10 10.90 0.33
CA ASN A 49 -19.05 10.23 1.21
C ASN A 49 -18.28 9.45 2.29
N ASP A 50 -18.88 9.30 3.47
CA ASP A 50 -18.32 8.46 4.53
C ASP A 50 -18.24 6.98 4.15
N SER A 51 -19.14 6.51 3.28
CA SER A 51 -19.25 5.11 2.89
C SER A 51 -19.70 4.94 1.44
N GLY A 52 -19.63 3.70 0.96
CA GLY A 52 -19.97 3.34 -0.42
C GLY A 52 -18.76 3.35 -1.35
N SER A 53 -18.97 2.80 -2.57
CA SER A 53 -17.93 2.67 -3.58
C SER A 53 -17.24 4.01 -3.85
N GLY A 54 -15.89 4.02 -3.82
CA GLY A 54 -15.08 5.21 -4.08
C GLY A 54 -14.90 6.15 -2.87
N SER A 55 -15.46 5.83 -1.70
CA SER A 55 -15.18 6.57 -0.46
C SER A 55 -13.81 6.23 0.13
N LEU A 56 -13.29 7.10 1.00
CA LEU A 56 -12.07 6.82 1.77
C LEU A 56 -12.22 5.56 2.64
N ARG A 57 -13.39 5.38 3.26
CA ARG A 57 -13.67 4.20 4.09
C ARG A 57 -13.64 2.91 3.28
N GLN A 58 -14.21 2.91 2.07
CA GLN A 58 -14.13 1.74 1.19
C GLN A 58 -12.67 1.46 0.79
N ALA A 59 -11.90 2.48 0.41
CA ALA A 59 -10.50 2.30 0.05
C ALA A 59 -9.66 1.72 1.22
N ILE A 60 -9.95 2.13 2.46
CA ILE A 60 -9.31 1.56 3.66
C ILE A 60 -9.76 0.11 3.87
N ALA A 61 -11.04 -0.20 3.67
CA ALA A 61 -11.55 -1.57 3.76
C ALA A 61 -10.89 -2.49 2.72
N ASP A 62 -10.72 -2.02 1.49
CA ASP A 62 -10.04 -2.75 0.42
C ASP A 62 -8.55 -2.98 0.76
N ALA A 63 -7.87 -1.95 1.28
CA ALA A 63 -6.48 -2.06 1.74
C ALA A 63 -6.32 -3.00 2.95
N ASN A 64 -7.31 -3.05 3.85
CA ASN A 64 -7.33 -3.95 5.02
C ASN A 64 -7.70 -5.40 4.66
N GLY A 65 -8.34 -5.61 3.51
CA GLY A 65 -8.73 -6.92 3.01
C GLY A 65 -7.73 -7.50 2.01
N ASN A 66 -6.59 -6.83 1.80
CA ASN A 66 -5.60 -7.30 0.86
C ASN A 66 -5.01 -8.64 1.34
N SER A 67 -4.69 -9.53 0.40
CA SER A 67 -4.08 -10.83 0.74
C SER A 67 -2.58 -10.73 1.02
N ASN A 68 -2.04 -9.52 1.09
CA ASN A 68 -0.60 -9.25 1.24
C ASN A 68 -0.31 -8.27 2.38
N PRO A 69 -0.42 -8.72 3.64
CA PRO A 69 -0.25 -7.88 4.81
C PRO A 69 1.16 -7.31 4.97
N SER A 70 2.14 -7.87 4.25
CA SER A 70 3.55 -7.48 4.33
C SER A 70 3.91 -6.30 3.43
N THR A 71 3.07 -5.96 2.46
CA THR A 71 3.21 -4.72 1.65
C THR A 71 2.47 -3.55 2.25
N VAL A 72 3.01 -2.36 2.01
CA VAL A 72 2.33 -1.10 2.31
C VAL A 72 1.53 -0.68 1.09
N ASP A 73 0.20 -0.77 1.20
CA ASP A 73 -0.69 -0.26 0.16
C ASP A 73 -0.72 1.26 0.16
N THR A 74 -1.11 1.85 -0.96
CA THR A 74 -1.27 3.30 -1.06
C THR A 74 -2.71 3.68 -1.37
N ILE A 75 -3.26 4.59 -0.57
CA ILE A 75 -4.56 5.22 -0.79
C ILE A 75 -4.30 6.66 -1.18
N ARG A 76 -4.79 7.06 -2.35
CA ARG A 76 -4.73 8.43 -2.85
C ARG A 76 -6.11 8.95 -3.15
N SER A 77 -6.30 10.25 -2.94
CA SER A 77 -7.53 10.90 -3.35
C SER A 77 -7.39 11.52 -4.72
N ASN A 78 -8.45 11.41 -5.53
CA ASN A 78 -8.46 11.98 -6.86
C ASN A 78 -8.34 13.51 -6.77
N PRO A 79 -7.26 14.11 -7.31
CA PRO A 79 -7.06 15.56 -7.26
C PRO A 79 -8.21 16.34 -7.91
N ALA A 80 -8.91 15.74 -8.88
CA ALA A 80 -10.05 16.36 -9.55
C ALA A 80 -11.24 16.63 -8.61
N LEU A 81 -11.30 15.98 -7.45
CA LEU A 81 -12.33 16.24 -6.44
C LEU A 81 -12.09 17.54 -5.65
N LEU A 82 -10.89 18.12 -5.76
CA LEU A 82 -10.33 19.01 -4.74
C LEU A 82 -9.77 20.30 -5.35
N ASN A 83 -10.60 20.99 -6.14
CA ASN A 83 -10.29 22.37 -6.56
C ASN A 83 -10.28 23.36 -5.39
N THR A 84 -10.92 23.01 -4.28
CA THR A 84 -10.86 23.67 -2.96
C THR A 84 -10.75 22.61 -1.87
N SER A 85 -10.48 23.02 -0.64
CA SER A 85 -10.49 22.09 0.49
C SER A 85 -11.89 21.52 0.70
N ARG A 86 -11.99 20.19 0.82
CA ARG A 86 -13.29 19.49 0.95
C ARG A 86 -13.32 18.59 2.16
N THR A 87 -14.52 18.41 2.69
CA THR A 87 -14.76 17.64 3.92
C THR A 87 -15.37 16.27 3.63
N ILE A 88 -14.81 15.25 4.26
CA ILE A 88 -15.40 13.93 4.46
C ILE A 88 -15.91 13.90 5.90
N GLY A 89 -17.22 13.93 6.08
CA GLY A 89 -17.84 13.86 7.42
C GLY A 89 -18.15 12.42 7.80
N LEU A 90 -17.51 11.90 8.84
CA LEU A 90 -17.72 10.54 9.32
C LEU A 90 -19.06 10.43 10.04
N THR A 91 -19.86 9.43 9.68
CA THR A 91 -21.15 9.13 10.32
C THR A 91 -21.24 7.69 10.82
N SER A 92 -20.39 6.82 10.27
CA SER A 92 -20.34 5.38 10.53
C SER A 92 -19.24 4.97 11.51
N GLY A 93 -18.71 5.94 12.28
CA GLY A 93 -17.65 5.73 13.26
C GLY A 93 -16.23 5.99 12.73
N GLU A 94 -15.23 5.53 13.46
CA GLU A 94 -13.81 5.76 13.15
C GLU A 94 -13.35 5.06 11.86
N LEU A 95 -12.28 5.55 11.24
CA LEU A 95 -11.58 4.87 10.15
C LEU A 95 -10.52 3.93 10.73
N GLN A 96 -10.72 2.63 10.55
CA GLN A 96 -9.89 1.58 11.13
C GLN A 96 -8.79 1.13 10.17
N ILE A 97 -7.54 1.22 10.58
CA ILE A 97 -6.38 0.76 9.81
C ILE A 97 -5.83 -0.51 10.47
N THR A 98 -6.04 -1.65 9.81
CA THR A 98 -5.65 -2.98 10.32
C THR A 98 -4.53 -3.63 9.52
N GLN A 99 -4.25 -3.15 8.31
CA GLN A 99 -3.06 -3.54 7.53
C GLN A 99 -2.20 -2.32 7.19
N SER A 100 -0.97 -2.57 6.75
CA SER A 100 -0.01 -1.51 6.48
C SER A 100 -0.45 -0.65 5.29
N VAL A 101 -0.52 0.66 5.48
CA VAL A 101 -1.08 1.57 4.46
C VAL A 101 -0.44 2.96 4.51
N SER A 102 -0.35 3.58 3.35
CA SER A 102 0.00 4.98 3.15
C SER A 102 -1.21 5.72 2.61
N ILE A 103 -1.77 6.65 3.39
CA ILE A 103 -2.91 7.48 3.00
C ILE A 103 -2.41 8.89 2.71
N VAL A 104 -2.50 9.29 1.45
CA VAL A 104 -1.94 10.55 0.97
C VAL A 104 -3.05 11.39 0.34
N GLY A 105 -3.37 12.50 1.00
CA GLY A 105 -4.20 13.55 0.40
C GLY A 105 -3.44 14.31 -0.68
N PRO A 106 -4.11 15.07 -1.55
CA PRO A 106 -3.43 15.72 -2.68
C PRO A 106 -2.58 16.93 -2.27
N SER A 107 -2.96 17.65 -1.21
CA SER A 107 -2.29 18.83 -0.66
C SER A 107 -2.81 19.11 0.76
N LEU A 108 -2.15 20.00 1.50
CA LEU A 108 -2.64 20.42 2.82
C LEU A 108 -3.59 21.61 2.73
N ASP A 109 -3.21 22.64 1.98
CA ASP A 109 -3.99 23.86 1.68
C ASP A 109 -3.26 24.65 0.58
N PRO A 110 -3.94 25.15 -0.47
CA PRO A 110 -5.33 24.90 -0.86
C PRO A 110 -5.52 23.51 -1.49
N GLY A 111 -6.74 22.98 -1.37
CA GLY A 111 -7.13 21.70 -1.99
C GLY A 111 -6.97 20.46 -1.11
N GLY A 112 -6.85 20.64 0.21
CA GLY A 112 -6.68 19.52 1.14
C GLY A 112 -7.98 18.79 1.46
N ILE A 113 -7.84 17.55 1.94
CA ILE A 113 -8.96 16.79 2.50
C ILE A 113 -9.06 17.03 4.00
N ILE A 114 -10.25 17.39 4.43
CA ILE A 114 -10.63 17.50 5.83
C ILE A 114 -11.44 16.26 6.20
N ILE A 115 -10.91 15.43 7.10
CA ILE A 115 -11.62 14.29 7.65
C ILE A 115 -12.19 14.71 8.99
N ASN A 116 -13.51 14.82 9.04
CA ASN A 116 -14.27 15.39 10.14
C ASN A 116 -14.99 14.27 10.89
N GLY A 117 -14.63 14.02 12.15
CA GLY A 117 -15.26 12.99 12.99
C GLY A 117 -16.69 13.32 13.45
N ASN A 118 -17.19 14.51 13.10
CA ASN A 118 -18.52 15.02 13.44
C ASN A 118 -18.88 14.97 14.93
N ASP A 119 -17.88 15.09 15.81
CA ASP A 119 -17.98 14.92 17.27
C ASP A 119 -18.63 13.59 17.68
N ASN A 120 -18.61 12.58 16.80
CA ASN A 120 -19.33 11.31 16.98
C ASN A 120 -18.38 10.14 17.26
N SER A 121 -17.17 10.20 16.71
CA SER A 121 -16.15 9.17 16.91
C SER A 121 -14.75 9.74 16.75
N ARG A 122 -13.73 8.95 17.11
CA ARG A 122 -12.36 9.19 16.65
C ARG A 122 -12.32 9.31 15.12
N VAL A 123 -11.35 10.03 14.58
CA VAL A 123 -11.14 10.08 13.13
C VAL A 123 -10.44 8.81 12.66
N PHE A 124 -9.25 8.51 13.18
CA PHE A 124 -8.48 7.32 12.83
C PHE A 124 -8.13 6.45 14.04
N ARG A 125 -8.07 5.15 13.81
CA ARG A 125 -7.46 4.19 14.72
C ARG A 125 -6.53 3.25 13.96
N VAL A 126 -5.27 3.23 14.36
CA VAL A 126 -4.26 2.29 13.82
C VAL A 126 -4.12 1.12 14.79
N PHE A 127 -4.38 -0.09 14.30
CA PHE A 127 -4.29 -1.32 15.09
C PHE A 127 -2.87 -1.91 15.06
N ALA A 128 -2.55 -2.73 16.06
CA ALA A 128 -1.25 -3.40 16.18
C ALA A 128 -0.88 -4.31 14.99
N THR A 129 -1.87 -4.73 14.21
CA THR A 129 -1.68 -5.55 13.00
C THR A 129 -1.14 -4.74 11.82
N ALA A 130 -1.37 -3.43 11.78
CA ALA A 130 -0.82 -2.53 10.77
C ALA A 130 0.63 -2.21 11.11
N GLN A 131 1.59 -2.89 10.47
CA GLN A 131 3.02 -2.75 10.79
C GLN A 131 3.53 -1.33 10.52
N THR A 132 3.05 -0.73 9.43
CA THR A 132 3.38 0.64 9.04
C THR A 132 2.13 1.41 8.62
N ALA A 133 1.90 2.58 9.21
CA ALA A 133 0.86 3.51 8.77
C ALA A 133 1.47 4.89 8.47
N LEU A 134 1.18 5.46 7.30
CA LEU A 134 1.54 6.83 6.96
C LEU A 134 0.26 7.63 6.66
N LEU A 135 0.11 8.78 7.32
CA LEU A 135 -0.93 9.76 7.03
C LEU A 135 -0.28 11.05 6.59
N GLN A 136 -0.61 11.52 5.39
CA GLN A 136 0.01 12.69 4.79
C GLN A 136 -0.98 13.63 4.09
N PHE A 137 -0.75 14.94 4.21
CA PHE A 137 -1.48 15.99 3.49
C PHE A 137 -3.00 15.97 3.71
N MET A 138 -3.41 16.04 4.98
CA MET A 138 -4.83 16.06 5.35
C MET A 138 -5.06 16.83 6.65
N THR A 139 -6.32 17.13 6.94
CA THR A 139 -6.74 17.69 8.23
C THR A 139 -7.61 16.67 8.96
N LEU A 140 -7.29 16.39 10.23
CA LEU A 140 -8.08 15.58 11.14
C LEU A 140 -8.78 16.51 12.13
N THR A 141 -10.10 16.55 12.09
CA THR A 141 -10.84 17.48 12.95
C THR A 141 -12.10 16.90 13.53
N ARG A 142 -12.54 17.46 14.66
CA ARG A 142 -13.83 17.16 15.29
C ARG A 142 -14.02 15.66 15.52
N GLY A 143 -12.95 14.95 15.82
CA GLY A 143 -13.01 13.60 16.32
C GLY A 143 -13.20 13.59 17.82
N ASP A 144 -14.12 12.76 18.30
CA ASP A 144 -14.42 12.59 19.73
C ASP A 144 -14.30 11.10 20.13
N ALA A 145 -13.33 10.80 20.99
CA ALA A 145 -13.13 9.45 21.52
C ALA A 145 -14.04 9.11 22.72
N GLY A 146 -14.82 10.08 23.21
CA GLY A 146 -15.55 10.00 24.47
C GLY A 146 -14.61 9.66 25.63
N GLY A 147 -14.92 8.56 26.33
CA GLY A 147 -14.10 8.02 27.42
C GLY A 147 -12.75 7.41 27.00
N GLY A 148 -12.41 7.40 25.71
CA GLY A 148 -11.18 6.82 25.17
C GLY A 148 -10.06 7.82 24.90
N ASP A 149 -9.08 7.37 24.13
CA ASP A 149 -7.85 8.12 23.80
C ASP A 149 -7.83 8.55 22.33
N GLY A 150 -7.18 9.65 21.98
CA GLY A 150 -6.84 9.98 20.59
C GLY A 150 -8.04 10.37 19.72
N GLY A 151 -8.67 11.52 19.98
CA GLY A 151 -9.85 11.99 19.24
C GLY A 151 -9.60 12.13 17.74
N GLY A 152 -8.45 12.69 17.36
CA GLY A 152 -8.01 12.72 15.96
C GLY A 152 -7.43 11.38 15.52
N LEU A 153 -6.44 10.86 16.26
CA LEU A 153 -5.85 9.57 15.97
C LEU A 153 -5.41 8.85 17.23
N LEU A 154 -5.76 7.57 17.30
CA LEU A 154 -5.19 6.63 18.25
C LEU A 154 -4.21 5.69 17.53
N ASN A 155 -2.93 5.73 17.92
CA ASN A 155 -1.93 4.78 17.47
C ASN A 155 -1.81 3.61 18.45
N GLN A 156 -2.03 2.40 17.93
CA GLN A 156 -1.69 1.13 18.57
C GLN A 156 -0.78 0.28 17.67
N GLY A 157 -0.38 0.80 16.50
CA GLY A 157 0.51 0.17 15.54
C GLY A 157 1.99 0.33 15.92
N PRO A 158 2.89 -0.53 15.40
CA PRO A 158 4.31 -0.47 15.71
C PRO A 158 5.00 0.79 15.18
N ASN A 159 4.64 1.22 13.97
CA ASN A 159 5.25 2.36 13.29
C ASN A 159 4.20 3.21 12.57
N THR A 160 3.84 4.35 13.15
CA THR A 160 2.90 5.29 12.56
C THR A 160 3.56 6.65 12.35
N THR A 161 3.43 7.18 11.13
CA THR A 161 3.94 8.49 10.75
C THR A 161 2.80 9.40 10.35
N VAL A 162 2.77 10.59 10.97
CA VAL A 162 1.89 11.69 10.64
C VAL A 162 2.75 12.82 10.09
N SER A 163 2.64 13.12 8.80
CA SER A 163 3.46 14.13 8.13
C SER A 163 2.58 15.14 7.42
N ASP A 164 2.83 16.44 7.61
CA ASP A 164 2.07 17.49 6.93
C ASP A 164 0.55 17.35 7.17
N VAL A 165 0.17 17.09 8.42
CA VAL A 165 -1.24 16.95 8.84
C VAL A 165 -1.63 18.07 9.79
N ILE A 166 -2.85 18.57 9.67
CA ILE A 166 -3.44 19.48 10.66
C ILE A 166 -4.33 18.68 11.61
N VAL A 167 -4.10 18.76 12.91
CA VAL A 167 -4.89 18.04 13.93
C VAL A 167 -5.56 19.08 14.84
N SER A 168 -6.84 19.35 14.62
CA SER A 168 -7.53 20.46 15.29
C SER A 168 -8.92 20.10 15.80
N SER A 169 -9.34 20.71 16.91
CA SER A 169 -10.70 20.54 17.44
C SER A 169 -11.10 19.09 17.73
N ASN A 170 -10.14 18.25 18.14
CA ASN A 170 -10.40 16.86 18.50
C ASN A 170 -10.42 16.71 20.03
N VAL A 171 -11.29 15.83 20.54
CA VAL A 171 -11.56 15.63 21.97
C VAL A 171 -11.41 14.16 22.34
N ALA A 172 -10.83 13.90 23.50
CA ALA A 172 -10.69 12.57 24.10
C ALA A 172 -10.40 12.74 25.60
N THR A 173 -10.52 11.66 26.36
CA THR A 173 -10.11 11.66 27.79
C THR A 173 -8.60 11.81 27.91
N PHE A 174 -7.84 11.12 27.05
CA PHE A 174 -6.38 11.27 26.97
C PHE A 174 -5.95 11.52 25.51
N GLY A 175 -5.11 12.54 25.30
CA GLY A 175 -4.61 12.89 23.97
C GLY A 175 -5.72 13.31 22.99
N GLY A 176 -6.34 14.47 23.22
CA GLY A 176 -7.47 14.96 22.39
C GLY A 176 -7.20 14.93 20.89
N GLY A 177 -6.02 15.40 20.46
CA GLY A 177 -5.57 15.29 19.07
C GLY A 177 -5.05 13.91 18.72
N LEU A 178 -3.91 13.54 19.29
CA LEU A 178 -3.20 12.30 19.00
C LEU A 178 -2.91 11.58 20.32
N ALA A 179 -3.07 10.26 20.33
CA ALA A 179 -2.64 9.39 21.41
C ALA A 179 -1.80 8.24 20.85
N ASN A 180 -0.77 7.84 21.60
CA ASN A 180 0.12 6.74 21.25
C ASN A 180 0.16 5.74 22.40
N ASN A 181 -0.51 4.60 22.23
CA ASN A 181 -0.60 3.58 23.28
C ASN A 181 0.45 2.47 23.10
N ILE A 182 0.88 2.21 21.87
CA ILE A 182 1.87 1.18 21.53
C ILE A 182 2.79 1.73 20.43
N GLY A 183 4.04 1.27 20.41
CA GLY A 183 4.96 1.53 19.30
C GLY A 183 5.38 2.99 19.20
N GLN A 184 5.81 3.37 18.01
CA GLN A 184 6.29 4.71 17.70
C GLN A 184 5.25 5.49 16.90
N LEU A 185 5.00 6.73 17.33
CA LEU A 185 4.32 7.76 16.57
C LEU A 185 5.31 8.86 16.20
N GLN A 186 5.59 9.03 14.92
CA GLN A 186 6.44 10.10 14.40
C GLN A 186 5.56 11.22 13.83
N VAL A 187 5.82 12.46 14.23
CA VAL A 187 5.04 13.63 13.80
C VAL A 187 5.99 14.62 13.13
N PHE A 188 5.75 14.91 11.84
CA PHE A 188 6.57 15.79 11.03
C PHE A 188 5.73 16.91 10.42
N ARG A 189 6.21 18.15 10.49
CA ARG A 189 5.60 19.33 9.82
C ARG A 189 4.08 19.42 10.01
N SER A 190 3.59 18.96 11.15
CA SER A 190 2.18 18.86 11.49
C SER A 190 1.86 19.86 12.60
N ARG A 191 0.63 20.36 12.64
CA ARG A 191 0.21 21.41 13.57
C ARG A 191 -1.18 21.19 14.13
#